data_AF-A0AAX2ZWH9-F1
#
_entry.id   AF-A0AAX2ZWH9-F1
#
_cell.length_a   1.000
_cell.length_b   1.000
_cell.length_c   1.000
_cell.angle_alpha   90.00
_cell.angle_beta   90.00
_cell.angle_gamma   90.00
#
_symmetry.space_group_name_H-M   'P 1'
#
loop_
_entity.id
_entity.type
_entity.pdbx_description
1 polymer ?
#
loop_
_entity_poly.entity_id
_entity_poly.type
_entity_poly.pdbx_seq_one_letter_code
_entity_poly.pdbx_strand_id
1 'polypeptide(L)'
;MTMRAVAAEAQIPLGTLQYVYPSKQLLLRAVIEDVVEEIAEVLRRSANLDDSLEVAIKDGVRRFWKTPVEEHRQLQLVQLELVTHALRTPGLEPLAGWQYEQYTRVVTEWCEAAATRAHESSALGHEQLARLIIAGLDGLIIQHVVNPDPDRSATDLDQLIAMLVDHYAVRPDPDV
;
A
#
# COMPACT_ATOMS: atom_id res chain seq x y z
N MET A 1 -0.08 15.77 -14.38
CA MET A 1 -0.17 14.84 -15.53
C MET A 1 -1.35 15.15 -16.46
N THR A 2 -1.17 15.08 -17.79
CA THR A 2 -2.25 15.24 -18.82
C THR A 2 -2.32 14.01 -19.72
N MET A 3 -3.47 13.73 -20.36
CA MET A 3 -3.61 12.60 -21.31
C MET A 3 -2.61 12.70 -22.47
N ARG A 4 -2.31 13.92 -22.92
CA ARG A 4 -1.28 14.16 -23.96
C ARG A 4 0.12 13.80 -23.51
N ALA A 5 0.48 14.13 -22.27
CA ALA A 5 1.78 13.77 -21.71
C ALA A 5 1.93 12.24 -21.59
N VAL A 6 0.87 11.55 -21.15
CA VAL A 6 0.88 10.08 -21.06
C VAL A 6 0.98 9.42 -22.44
N ALA A 7 0.22 9.90 -23.43
CA ALA A 7 0.29 9.36 -24.79
C ALA A 7 1.69 9.54 -25.41
N ALA A 8 2.32 10.69 -25.17
CA ALA A 8 3.68 10.96 -25.63
C ALA A 8 4.71 10.02 -24.98
N GLU A 9 4.60 9.80 -23.66
CA GLU A 9 5.49 8.88 -22.93
C GLU A 9 5.32 7.44 -23.38
N ALA A 10 4.08 6.98 -23.55
CA ALA A 10 3.75 5.64 -24.04
C ALA A 10 4.03 5.46 -25.54
N GLN A 11 4.50 6.51 -26.23
CA GLN A 11 4.76 6.52 -27.69
C GLN A 11 3.56 6.07 -28.54
N ILE A 12 2.33 6.39 -28.10
CA ILE A 12 1.09 6.06 -28.82
C ILE A 12 0.33 7.32 -29.25
N PRO A 13 -0.50 7.24 -30.31
CA PRO A 13 -1.39 8.33 -30.66
C PRO A 13 -2.35 8.67 -29.51
N LEU A 14 -2.60 9.96 -29.27
CA LEU A 14 -3.59 10.41 -28.28
C LEU A 14 -4.97 9.77 -28.50
N GLY A 15 -5.39 9.61 -29.76
CA GLY A 15 -6.66 8.97 -30.10
C GLY A 15 -6.73 7.51 -29.66
N THR A 16 -5.61 6.77 -29.71
CA THR A 16 -5.54 5.39 -29.20
C THR A 16 -5.67 5.37 -27.67
N LEU A 17 -4.96 6.26 -26.96
CA LEU A 17 -5.09 6.36 -25.51
C LEU A 17 -6.52 6.75 -25.09
N GLN A 18 -7.15 7.70 -25.79
CA GLN A 18 -8.51 8.15 -25.50
C GLN A 18 -9.58 7.12 -25.87
N TYR A 19 -9.31 6.25 -26.84
CA TYR A 19 -10.17 5.12 -27.17
C TYR A 19 -10.20 4.09 -26.03
N VAL A 20 -9.03 3.78 -25.45
CA VAL A 20 -8.91 2.82 -24.34
C VAL A 20 -9.36 3.45 -23.01
N TYR A 21 -9.01 4.72 -22.77
CA TYR A 21 -9.34 5.46 -21.56
C TYR A 21 -10.10 6.75 -21.91
N PRO A 22 -11.45 6.69 -21.97
CA PRO A 22 -12.28 7.83 -22.36
C PRO A 22 -12.15 9.05 -21.44
N SER A 23 -11.66 8.87 -20.22
CA SER A 23 -11.42 9.95 -19.27
C SER A 23 -10.10 9.77 -18.52
N LYS A 24 -9.55 10.88 -18.05
CA LYS A 24 -8.39 10.89 -17.16
C LYS A 24 -8.64 10.08 -15.89
N GLN A 25 -9.88 10.09 -15.37
CA GLN A 25 -10.25 9.31 -14.19
C GLN A 25 -10.10 7.81 -14.45
N LEU A 26 -10.56 7.31 -15.61
CA LEU A 26 -10.48 5.90 -15.96
C LEU A 26 -9.03 5.44 -16.18
N LEU A 27 -8.21 6.29 -16.80
CA LEU A 27 -6.77 6.03 -16.92
C LEU A 27 -6.12 5.94 -15.52
N LEU A 28 -6.37 6.93 -14.67
CA LEU A 28 -5.78 6.95 -13.33
C LEU A 28 -6.26 5.78 -12.46
N ARG A 29 -7.52 5.40 -12.59
CA ARG A 29 -8.07 4.22 -11.93
C ARG A 29 -7.34 2.96 -12.35
N ALA A 30 -7.13 2.74 -13.66
CA ALA A 30 -6.41 1.57 -14.14
C ALA A 30 -4.97 1.51 -13.60
N VAL A 31 -4.28 2.66 -13.53
CA VAL A 31 -2.94 2.72 -12.91
C VAL A 31 -2.97 2.35 -11.43
N ILE A 32 -3.99 2.81 -10.69
CA ILE A 32 -4.14 2.44 -9.28
C ILE A 32 -4.45 0.94 -9.14
N GLU A 33 -5.29 0.37 -10.00
CA GLU A 33 -5.60 -1.06 -10.03
C GLU A 33 -4.32 -1.90 -10.21
N ASP A 34 -3.44 -1.50 -11.13
CA ASP A 34 -2.14 -2.17 -11.33
C ASP A 34 -1.23 -2.07 -10.09
N VAL A 35 -1.14 -0.88 -9.48
CA VAL A 35 -0.35 -0.69 -8.25
C VAL A 35 -0.90 -1.51 -7.09
N VAL A 36 -2.22 -1.56 -6.92
CA VAL A 36 -2.88 -2.36 -5.88
C VAL A 36 -2.55 -3.85 -6.06
N GLU A 37 -2.59 -4.35 -7.30
CA GLU A 37 -2.27 -5.75 -7.60
C GLU A 37 -0.78 -6.06 -7.31
N GLU A 38 0.14 -5.13 -7.64
CA GLU A 38 1.56 -5.28 -7.31
C GLU A 38 1.78 -5.39 -5.79
N ILE A 39 1.12 -4.53 -5.01
CA ILE A 39 1.16 -4.57 -3.54
C ILE A 39 0.62 -5.91 -3.03
N ALA A 40 -0.54 -6.33 -3.55
CA ALA A 40 -1.14 -7.61 -3.18
C ALA A 40 -0.20 -8.78 -3.48
N GLU A 41 0.49 -8.77 -4.61
CA GLU A 41 1.45 -9.80 -4.97
C GLU A 41 2.67 -9.82 -4.04
N VAL A 42 3.20 -8.65 -3.66
CA VAL A 42 4.29 -8.55 -2.68
C VAL A 42 3.89 -9.15 -1.33
N LEU A 43 2.69 -8.84 -0.83
CA LEU A 43 2.17 -9.33 0.45
C LEU A 43 1.83 -10.84 0.40
N ARG A 44 1.27 -11.33 -0.72
CA ARG A 44 1.03 -12.77 -0.91
C ARG A 44 2.32 -13.58 -0.81
N ARG A 45 3.42 -13.06 -1.38
CA ARG A 45 4.72 -13.74 -1.35
C ARG A 45 5.42 -13.65 0.00
N SER A 46 5.05 -12.73 0.89
CA SER A 46 5.66 -12.59 2.23
C SER A 46 5.00 -13.48 3.28
N ALA A 47 3.81 -14.03 3.00
CA ALA A 47 3.15 -14.96 3.89
C ALA A 47 3.72 -16.38 3.69
N ASN A 48 4.67 -16.79 4.55
CA ASN A 48 5.03 -18.20 4.69
C ASN A 48 3.96 -18.97 5.48
N LEU A 49 3.94 -20.30 5.29
CA LEU A 49 2.78 -21.16 5.59
C LEU A 49 2.56 -21.48 7.07
N ASP A 50 3.56 -21.29 7.95
CA ASP A 50 3.53 -21.76 9.35
C ASP A 50 3.90 -20.69 10.40
N ASP A 51 3.99 -19.41 9.99
CA ASP A 51 4.50 -18.33 10.83
C ASP A 51 3.37 -17.50 11.49
N SER A 52 3.60 -17.02 12.72
CA SER A 52 2.70 -16.10 13.47
C SER A 52 2.36 -14.82 12.70
N LEU A 53 1.27 -14.13 13.04
CA LEU A 53 0.95 -12.85 12.42
C LEU A 53 2.02 -11.79 12.69
N GLU A 54 2.71 -11.86 13.82
CA GLU A 54 3.88 -11.01 14.11
C GLU A 54 4.95 -11.16 13.01
N VAL A 55 5.30 -12.39 12.64
CA VAL A 55 6.29 -12.67 11.61
C VAL A 55 5.77 -12.22 10.24
N ALA A 56 4.48 -12.47 9.95
CA ALA A 56 3.88 -11.99 8.72
C ALA A 56 3.95 -10.45 8.61
N ILE A 57 3.62 -9.71 9.67
CA ILE A 57 3.71 -8.23 9.70
C ILE A 57 5.16 -7.79 9.46
N LYS A 58 6.12 -8.38 10.19
CA LYS A 58 7.55 -8.08 10.04
C LYS A 58 8.01 -8.26 8.60
N ASP A 59 7.69 -9.39 7.98
CA ASP A 59 8.19 -9.75 6.66
C ASP A 59 7.46 -8.98 5.55
N GLY A 60 6.13 -8.83 5.65
CA GLY A 60 5.34 -8.09 4.68
C GLY A 60 5.71 -6.62 4.61
N VAL A 61 5.82 -5.96 5.77
CA VAL A 61 6.18 -4.55 5.84
C VAL A 61 7.60 -4.31 5.32
N ARG A 62 8.58 -5.15 5.71
CA ARG A 62 9.96 -5.03 5.21
C ARG A 62 10.06 -5.28 3.71
N ARG A 63 9.32 -6.26 3.18
CA ARG A 63 9.35 -6.57 1.75
C ARG A 63 8.69 -5.48 0.91
N PHE A 64 7.57 -4.94 1.38
CA PHE A 64 6.94 -3.76 0.78
C PHE A 64 7.87 -2.54 0.80
N TRP A 65 8.62 -2.34 1.88
CA TRP A 65 9.57 -1.24 1.96
C TRP A 65 10.72 -1.40 0.95
N LYS A 66 11.36 -2.59 0.92
CA LYS A 66 12.54 -2.82 0.09
C LYS A 66 12.29 -2.60 -1.40
N THR A 67 11.25 -3.23 -1.96
CA THR A 67 11.05 -3.23 -3.42
C THR A 67 10.22 -2.03 -3.88
N PRO A 68 8.96 -1.87 -3.45
CA PRO A 68 8.18 -0.68 -3.81
C PRO A 68 8.77 0.67 -3.39
N VAL A 69 9.38 0.79 -2.20
CA VAL A 69 9.75 2.12 -1.66
C VAL A 69 11.21 2.48 -1.97
N GLU A 70 12.18 1.65 -1.58
CA GLU A 70 13.60 1.99 -1.75
C GLU A 70 14.06 1.92 -3.21
N GLU A 71 13.66 0.88 -3.94
CA GLU A 71 14.09 0.70 -5.34
C GLU A 71 13.37 1.67 -6.30
N HIS A 72 12.20 2.21 -5.93
CA HIS A 72 11.32 2.99 -6.83
C HIS A 72 10.85 4.33 -6.27
N ARG A 73 11.78 5.17 -5.79
CA ARG A 73 11.48 6.53 -5.28
C ARG A 73 10.58 7.38 -6.19
N GLN A 74 10.78 7.33 -7.51
CA GLN A 74 9.97 8.12 -8.46
C GLN A 74 8.51 7.63 -8.50
N LEU A 75 8.29 6.32 -8.33
CA LEU A 75 6.94 5.76 -8.25
C LEU A 75 6.21 6.29 -7.01
N GLN A 76 6.91 6.40 -5.87
CA GLN A 76 6.33 6.95 -4.64
C GLN A 76 5.91 8.42 -4.81
N LEU A 77 6.72 9.23 -5.50
CA LEU A 77 6.35 10.61 -5.84
C LEU A 77 5.09 10.67 -6.71
N VAL A 78 5.00 9.81 -7.74
CA VAL A 78 3.82 9.73 -8.61
C VAL A 78 2.57 9.35 -7.82
N GLN A 79 2.66 8.43 -6.88
CA GLN A 79 1.53 8.04 -6.03
C GLN A 79 1.06 9.20 -5.13
N LEU A 80 1.98 9.93 -4.51
CA LEU A 80 1.67 11.12 -3.70
C LEU A 80 1.03 12.23 -4.55
N GLU A 81 1.58 12.48 -5.74
CA GLU A 81 1.00 13.43 -6.70
C GLU A 81 -0.40 13.00 -7.12
N LEU A 82 -0.63 11.71 -7.34
CA LEU A 82 -1.92 11.17 -7.76
C LEU A 82 -3.01 11.43 -6.73
N VAL A 83 -2.77 11.04 -5.47
CA VAL A 83 -3.72 11.22 -4.37
C VAL A 83 -4.02 12.71 -4.17
N THR A 84 -2.97 13.53 -4.09
CA THR A 84 -3.14 14.97 -3.86
C THR A 84 -3.79 15.69 -5.04
N HIS A 85 -3.52 15.24 -6.26
CA HIS A 85 -4.17 15.78 -7.46
C HIS A 85 -5.65 15.40 -7.52
N ALA A 86 -6.00 14.15 -7.22
CA ALA A 86 -7.39 13.69 -7.16
C ALA A 86 -8.19 14.49 -6.12
N LEU A 87 -7.65 14.67 -4.91
CA LEU A 87 -8.29 15.46 -3.85
C LEU A 87 -8.43 16.95 -4.17
N ARG A 88 -7.62 17.50 -5.07
CA ARG A 88 -7.67 18.91 -5.50
C ARG A 88 -8.48 19.14 -6.77
N THR A 89 -8.94 18.09 -7.43
CA THR A 89 -9.61 18.19 -8.73
C THR A 89 -11.09 17.86 -8.57
N PRO A 90 -12.00 18.82 -8.76
CA PRO A 90 -13.44 18.59 -8.70
C PRO A 90 -13.89 17.40 -9.56
N GLY A 91 -14.59 16.45 -8.95
CA GLY A 91 -15.09 15.23 -9.59
C GLY A 91 -14.13 14.04 -9.53
N LEU A 92 -12.90 14.21 -9.01
CA LEU A 92 -11.94 13.11 -8.79
C LEU A 92 -11.81 12.72 -7.32
N GLU A 93 -12.47 13.38 -6.38
CA GLU A 93 -12.43 13.06 -4.95
C GLU A 93 -12.78 11.60 -4.66
N PRO A 94 -13.80 10.97 -5.31
CA PRO A 94 -14.11 9.56 -5.08
C PRO A 94 -12.97 8.61 -5.49
N LEU A 95 -12.07 9.01 -6.40
CA LEU A 95 -10.94 8.19 -6.82
C LEU A 95 -9.92 8.03 -5.69
N ALA A 96 -9.63 9.11 -4.95
CA ALA A 96 -8.70 9.06 -3.82
C ALA A 96 -9.25 8.20 -2.68
N GLY A 97 -10.55 8.31 -2.38
CA GLY A 97 -11.22 7.44 -1.41
C GLY A 97 -11.15 5.97 -1.83
N TRP A 98 -11.54 5.68 -3.08
CA TRP A 98 -11.48 4.34 -3.64
C TRP A 98 -10.08 3.73 -3.62
N GLN A 99 -9.03 4.51 -3.91
CA GLN A 99 -7.64 4.06 -3.84
C GLN A 99 -7.27 3.57 -2.43
N TYR A 100 -7.55 4.35 -1.39
CA TYR A 100 -7.25 3.95 -0.01
C TYR A 100 -8.15 2.81 0.49
N GLU A 101 -9.39 2.72 0.01
CA GLU A 101 -10.24 1.55 0.23
C GLU A 101 -9.62 0.28 -0.35
N GLN A 102 -9.03 0.34 -1.55
CA GLN A 102 -8.35 -0.82 -2.14
C GLN A 102 -7.10 -1.23 -1.34
N TYR A 103 -6.26 -0.27 -0.93
CA TYR A 103 -5.10 -0.56 -0.08
C TYR A 103 -5.53 -1.19 1.24
N THR A 104 -6.52 -0.59 1.90
CA THR A 104 -7.05 -1.10 3.17
C THR A 104 -7.60 -2.51 3.00
N ARG A 105 -8.37 -2.77 1.93
CA ARG A 105 -8.92 -4.12 1.66
C ARG A 105 -7.81 -5.15 1.52
N VAL A 106 -6.82 -4.90 0.66
CA VAL A 106 -5.72 -5.84 0.41
C VAL A 106 -4.93 -6.15 1.69
N VAL A 107 -4.61 -5.12 2.48
CA VAL A 107 -3.88 -5.32 3.74
C VAL A 107 -4.75 -6.02 4.78
N THR A 108 -6.06 -5.76 4.81
CA THR A 108 -7.02 -6.45 5.70
C THR A 108 -7.08 -7.94 5.37
N GLU A 109 -7.33 -8.28 4.11
CA GLU A 109 -7.38 -9.68 3.64
C GLU A 109 -6.08 -10.42 3.95
N TRP A 110 -4.93 -9.74 3.81
CA TRP A 110 -3.63 -10.28 4.15
C TRP A 110 -3.48 -10.54 5.66
N CYS A 111 -3.84 -9.57 6.52
CA CYS A 111 -3.80 -9.73 7.97
C CYS A 111 -4.74 -10.84 8.45
N GLU A 112 -5.97 -10.89 7.93
CA GLU A 112 -6.95 -11.93 8.25
C GLU A 112 -6.43 -13.33 7.87
N ALA A 113 -5.86 -13.44 6.68
CA ALA A 113 -5.33 -14.71 6.20
C ALA A 113 -4.14 -15.18 7.04
N ALA A 114 -3.28 -14.25 7.48
CA ALA A 114 -2.15 -14.57 8.35
C ALA A 114 -2.61 -14.97 9.77
N ALA A 115 -3.51 -14.23 10.40
CA ALA A 115 -4.09 -14.58 11.70
C ALA A 115 -4.81 -15.94 11.69
N THR A 116 -5.63 -16.19 10.65
CA THR A 116 -6.35 -17.45 10.47
C THR A 116 -5.39 -18.64 10.37
N ARG A 117 -4.28 -18.50 9.63
CA ARG A 117 -3.26 -19.56 9.50
C ARG A 117 -2.50 -19.79 10.81
N ALA A 118 -2.20 -18.73 11.55
CA ALA A 118 -1.49 -18.80 12.81
C ALA A 118 -2.36 -19.28 13.99
N HIS A 119 -3.68 -19.44 13.79
CA HIS A 119 -4.65 -19.66 14.87
C HIS A 119 -4.59 -18.56 15.96
N GLU A 120 -4.35 -17.32 15.54
CA GLU A 120 -4.25 -16.16 16.41
C GLU A 120 -5.51 -15.30 16.29
N SER A 121 -5.90 -14.67 17.40
CA SER A 121 -6.96 -13.66 17.41
C SER A 121 -6.41 -12.30 17.87
N SER A 122 -6.96 -11.25 17.29
CA SER A 122 -6.63 -9.87 17.65
C SER A 122 -7.68 -9.27 18.57
N ALA A 123 -7.25 -8.42 19.50
CA ALA A 123 -8.17 -7.53 20.19
C ALA A 123 -8.75 -6.42 19.28
N LEU A 124 -8.12 -6.17 18.13
CA LEU A 124 -8.52 -5.16 17.14
C LEU A 124 -9.14 -5.81 15.91
N GLY A 125 -10.01 -5.07 15.20
CA GLY A 125 -10.43 -5.49 13.87
C GLY A 125 -9.25 -5.44 12.89
N HIS A 126 -9.09 -6.45 12.04
CA HIS A 126 -8.02 -6.49 11.02
C HIS A 126 -8.03 -5.27 10.10
N GLU A 127 -9.21 -4.70 9.81
CA GLU A 127 -9.34 -3.48 9.03
C GLU A 127 -8.72 -2.26 9.74
N GLN A 128 -8.84 -2.18 11.07
CA GLN A 128 -8.20 -1.12 11.84
C GLN A 128 -6.68 -1.28 11.82
N LEU A 129 -6.17 -2.50 11.98
CA LEU A 129 -4.74 -2.79 11.86
C LEU A 129 -4.22 -2.41 10.47
N ALA A 130 -4.95 -2.76 9.41
CA ALA A 130 -4.59 -2.42 8.04
C ALA A 130 -4.45 -0.90 7.84
N ARG A 131 -5.41 -0.12 8.33
CA ARG A 131 -5.33 1.36 8.27
C ARG A 131 -4.14 1.92 9.04
N LEU A 132 -3.78 1.33 10.19
CA LEU A 132 -2.61 1.75 10.97
C LEU A 132 -1.29 1.43 10.26
N ILE A 133 -1.20 0.24 9.64
CA ILE A 133 -0.05 -0.15 8.82
C ILE A 133 0.13 0.85 7.67
N ILE A 134 -0.95 1.13 6.93
CA ILE A 134 -0.92 2.07 5.80
C ILE A 134 -0.51 3.47 6.27
N ALA A 135 -1.13 3.99 7.34
CA ALA A 135 -0.80 5.31 7.87
C ALA A 135 0.67 5.44 8.30
N GLY A 136 1.22 4.41 8.93
CA GLY A 136 2.64 4.36 9.31
C GLY A 136 3.56 4.36 8.09
N LEU A 137 3.25 3.52 7.09
CA LEU A 137 4.01 3.44 5.84
C LEU A 137 3.96 4.75 5.05
N ASP A 138 2.78 5.36 4.88
CA ASP A 138 2.64 6.64 4.18
C ASP A 138 3.51 7.74 4.80
N GLY A 139 3.51 7.81 6.14
CA GLY A 139 4.33 8.77 6.88
C GLY A 139 5.83 8.54 6.67
N LEU A 140 6.29 7.29 6.71
CA LEU A 140 7.70 6.96 6.49
C LEU A 140 8.11 7.16 5.03
N ILE A 141 7.26 6.80 4.06
CA ILE A 141 7.48 7.04 2.63
C ILE A 141 7.69 8.52 2.38
N ILE A 142 6.82 9.39 2.89
CA ILE A 142 6.97 10.84 2.71
C ILE A 142 8.29 11.33 3.31
N GLN A 143 8.66 10.89 4.51
CA GLN A 143 9.93 11.30 5.13
C GLN A 143 11.15 10.84 4.33
N HIS A 144 11.16 9.60 3.85
CA HIS A 144 12.23 9.06 2.99
C HIS A 144 12.29 9.79 1.64
N VAL A 145 11.14 10.05 1.03
CA VAL A 145 11.03 10.79 -0.23
C VAL A 145 11.46 12.24 -0.04
N VAL A 146 11.22 12.89 1.08
CA VAL A 146 11.68 14.28 1.32
C VAL A 146 13.18 14.33 1.60
N ASN A 147 13.71 13.44 2.43
CA ASN A 147 15.11 13.38 2.80
C ASN A 147 15.61 11.92 2.81
N PRO A 148 16.12 11.40 1.68
CA PRO A 148 16.50 9.99 1.58
C PRO A 148 17.69 9.66 2.48
N ASP A 149 17.47 8.68 3.36
CA ASP A 149 18.45 8.13 4.28
C ASP A 149 18.02 6.67 4.59
N PRO A 150 18.61 5.68 3.91
CA PRO A 150 18.20 4.29 4.05
C PRO A 150 18.36 3.74 5.48
N ASP A 151 19.41 4.15 6.20
CA ASP A 151 19.67 3.66 7.56
C ASP A 151 18.64 4.22 8.56
N ARG A 152 18.31 5.52 8.44
CA ARG A 152 17.23 6.12 9.24
C ARG A 152 15.89 5.46 8.91
N SER A 153 15.60 5.31 7.62
CA SER A 153 14.35 4.68 7.17
C SER A 153 14.18 3.26 7.66
N ALA A 154 15.23 2.44 7.62
CA ALA A 154 15.21 1.08 8.14
C ALA A 154 14.99 1.07 9.66
N THR A 155 15.66 1.97 10.39
CA THR A 155 15.50 2.11 11.85
C THR A 155 14.06 2.50 12.21
N ASP A 156 13.49 3.49 11.53
CA ASP A 156 12.13 3.96 11.78
C ASP A 156 11.08 2.91 11.39
N LEU A 157 11.32 2.15 10.31
CA LEU A 157 10.47 1.03 9.90
C LEU A 157 10.46 -0.08 10.94
N ASP A 158 11.62 -0.47 11.49
CA ASP A 158 11.70 -1.47 12.54
C ASP A 158 10.96 -1.03 13.82
N GLN A 159 11.02 0.26 14.17
CA GLN A 159 10.24 0.82 15.29
C GLN A 159 8.73 0.80 15.00
N LEU A 160 8.31 1.15 13.78
CA LEU A 160 6.90 1.06 13.38
C LEU A 160 6.39 -0.37 13.49
N ILE A 161 7.15 -1.35 13.00
CA ILE A 161 6.81 -2.77 13.09
C ILE A 161 6.68 -3.21 14.54
N ALA A 162 7.63 -2.85 15.40
CA ALA A 162 7.58 -3.19 16.83
C ALA A 162 6.31 -2.61 17.50
N MET A 163 5.98 -1.35 17.24
CA MET A 163 4.75 -0.74 17.77
C MET A 163 3.49 -1.44 17.28
N LEU A 164 3.43 -1.82 16.00
CA LEU A 164 2.28 -2.51 15.42
C LEU A 164 2.10 -3.91 16.03
N VAL A 165 3.19 -4.65 16.22
CA VAL A 165 3.19 -5.97 16.85
C VAL A 165 2.78 -5.88 18.32
N ASP A 166 3.38 -4.98 19.10
CA ASP A 166 3.04 -4.78 20.51
C ASP A 166 1.58 -4.35 20.69
N HIS A 167 1.09 -3.48 19.81
CA HIS A 167 -0.30 -3.03 19.84
C HIS A 167 -1.28 -4.14 19.41
N TYR A 168 -0.85 -5.03 18.53
CA TYR A 168 -1.62 -6.19 18.09
C TYR A 168 -1.60 -7.33 19.10
N ALA A 169 -0.56 -7.45 19.92
CA ALA A 169 -0.21 -8.62 20.75
C ALA A 169 -1.39 -9.23 21.52
N VAL A 170 -2.06 -10.15 20.81
CA VAL A 170 -2.52 -11.50 21.16
C VAL A 170 -3.00 -11.66 22.61
N ARG A 171 -4.33 -11.74 22.78
CA ARG A 171 -4.90 -12.59 23.84
C ARG A 171 -4.99 -14.00 23.27
N PRO A 172 -4.59 -15.05 24.02
CA PRO A 172 -4.91 -16.42 23.62
C PRO A 172 -6.42 -16.54 23.43
N ASP A 173 -6.84 -17.23 22.37
CA ASP A 173 -8.24 -17.51 22.10
C ASP A 173 -8.85 -18.18 23.34
N PRO A 174 -9.91 -17.62 23.96
CA PRO A 174 -10.51 -18.23 25.14
C PRO A 174 -11.17 -19.59 24.85
N ASP A 175 -11.33 -19.97 23.57
CA ASP A 175 -12.00 -21.19 23.14
C ASP A 175 -11.03 -22.34 22.71
N VAL A 176 -9.73 -22.23 23.01
CA VAL A 176 -8.72 -23.31 22.86
C VAL A 176 -8.10 -23.71 24.20
#